data_AF-A0A2A2C547-F1
#
_entry.id   AF-A0A2A2C547-F1
#
_cell.length_a   1.000
_cell.length_b   1.000
_cell.length_c   1.000
_cell.angle_alpha   90.00
_cell.angle_beta   90.00
_cell.angle_gamma   90.00
#
_symmetry.space_group_name_H-M   'P 1'
#
loop_
_entity.id
_entity.type
_entity.pdbx_description
1 polymer ?
#
loop_
_entity_poly.entity_id
_entity_poly.type
_entity_poly.pdbx_seq_one_letter_code
_entity_poly.pdbx_strand_id
1 'polypeptide(L)'
;MMILAFFGDNHQIQSKVVHYLDQTIKGFVIDHIDNDSKHLSVDQKIGRVQRLVASRNRRDTVTVVTGITEVMEYQMLLHRGAVFCVLPGILPAILARGFVPIDESFLYVTPSRSLLDSEAKRRIYMMPDEAFSECYRREMRLGKREVSVVRDGRFLRSRTVKSTRNDGGHQ
;
A
#
# COMPACT_ATOMS: atom_id res chain seq x y z
N MET A 1 -6.61 -11.44 2.64
CA MET A 1 -7.48 -10.42 2.05
C MET A 1 -6.59 -9.30 1.57
N MET A 2 -6.81 -8.79 0.35
CA MET A 2 -5.99 -7.69 -0.16
C MET A 2 -6.46 -6.38 0.46
N ILE A 3 -5.59 -5.78 1.28
CA ILE A 3 -5.82 -4.46 1.88
C ILE A 3 -4.61 -3.57 1.60
N LEU A 4 -4.87 -2.39 1.05
CA LEU A 4 -3.91 -1.30 0.96
C LEU A 4 -4.30 -0.23 1.98
N ALA A 5 -3.40 0.05 2.92
CA ALA A 5 -3.63 0.96 4.03
C ALA A 5 -2.72 2.19 3.87
N PHE A 6 -3.30 3.34 3.52
CA PHE A 6 -2.58 4.57 3.24
C PHE A 6 -2.55 5.54 4.42
N PHE A 7 -1.34 5.91 4.82
CA PHE A 7 -1.04 6.98 5.76
C PHE A 7 -0.71 8.27 5.02
N GLY A 8 -1.29 9.36 5.48
CA GLY A 8 -1.05 10.71 4.97
C GLY A 8 -2.18 11.64 5.39
N ASP A 9 -1.89 12.93 5.46
CA ASP A 9 -2.83 13.97 5.91
C ASP A 9 -3.56 14.67 4.75
N ASN A 10 -3.15 14.41 3.51
CA ASN A 10 -3.65 15.10 2.34
C ASN A 10 -4.78 14.31 1.65
N HIS A 11 -6.02 14.68 1.94
CA HIS A 11 -7.23 14.11 1.33
C HIS A 11 -7.24 14.13 -0.20
N GLN A 12 -6.68 15.18 -0.83
CA GLN A 12 -6.60 15.25 -2.30
C GLN A 12 -5.66 14.19 -2.87
N ILE A 13 -4.53 13.92 -2.20
CA ILE A 13 -3.60 12.87 -2.62
C ILE A 13 -4.22 11.49 -2.40
N GLN A 14 -4.85 11.26 -1.24
CA GLN A 14 -5.58 10.02 -0.95
C GLN A 14 -6.63 9.73 -2.03
N SER A 15 -7.48 10.72 -2.37
CA SER A 15 -8.50 10.60 -3.42
C SER A 15 -7.89 10.28 -4.78
N LYS A 16 -6.77 10.92 -5.14
CA LYS A 16 -6.06 10.64 -6.40
C LYS A 16 -5.53 9.21 -6.47
N VAL A 17 -5.03 8.68 -5.35
CA VAL A 17 -4.54 7.29 -5.29
C VAL A 17 -5.67 6.29 -5.48
N VAL A 18 -6.79 6.48 -4.79
CA VAL A 18 -7.97 5.62 -4.94
C VAL A 18 -8.47 5.66 -6.38
N HIS A 19 -8.63 6.85 -6.95
CA HIS A 19 -9.07 7.02 -8.34
C HIS A 19 -8.10 6.39 -9.34
N TYR A 20 -6.79 6.53 -9.13
CA TYR A 20 -5.78 5.89 -9.97
C TYR A 20 -5.90 4.36 -9.95
N LEU A 21 -6.09 3.77 -8.75
CA LEU A 21 -6.25 2.33 -8.60
C LEU A 21 -7.50 1.83 -9.32
N ASP A 22 -8.63 2.52 -9.14
CA ASP A 22 -9.91 2.20 -9.78
C ASP A 22 -9.82 2.23 -11.31
N GLN A 23 -9.10 3.21 -11.87
CA GLN A 23 -8.88 3.32 -13.31
C GLN A 23 -7.88 2.30 -13.86
N THR A 24 -6.86 1.93 -13.09
CA THR A 24 -5.71 1.17 -13.59
C THR A 24 -5.84 -0.33 -13.36
N ILE A 25 -6.35 -0.75 -12.19
CA ILE A 25 -6.41 -2.16 -11.83
C ILE A 25 -7.67 -2.79 -12.45
N LYS A 26 -7.46 -3.72 -13.38
CA LYS A 26 -8.53 -4.44 -14.08
C LYS A 26 -8.72 -5.84 -13.50
N GLY A 27 -9.97 -6.31 -13.49
CA GLY A 27 -10.33 -7.63 -12.94
C GLY A 27 -10.45 -7.68 -11.42
N PHE A 28 -10.34 -6.53 -10.75
CA PHE A 28 -10.56 -6.39 -9.32
C PHE A 28 -11.57 -5.27 -9.03
N VAL A 29 -12.35 -5.44 -7.97
CA VAL A 29 -13.19 -4.40 -7.39
C VAL A 29 -12.35 -3.60 -6.40
N ILE A 30 -12.34 -2.27 -6.55
CA ILE A 30 -11.75 -1.37 -5.56
C ILE A 30 -12.83 -0.97 -4.55
N ASP A 31 -12.66 -1.40 -3.30
CA ASP A 31 -13.53 -1.05 -2.18
C ASP A 31 -12.83 0.00 -1.32
N HIS A 32 -13.38 1.21 -1.20
CA HIS A 32 -12.71 2.32 -0.51
C HIS A 32 -13.35 2.62 0.85
N ILE A 33 -12.52 2.62 1.89
CA ILE A 33 -12.85 3.09 3.24
C ILE A 33 -12.11 4.40 3.49
N ASP A 34 -12.83 5.51 3.42
CA ASP A 34 -12.33 6.84 3.80
C ASP A 34 -12.49 7.08 5.31
N ASN A 35 -11.40 6.98 6.07
CA ASN A 35 -11.35 7.31 7.50
C ASN A 35 -10.81 8.72 7.78
N ASP A 36 -10.54 9.53 6.75
CA ASP A 36 -10.06 10.91 6.91
C ASP A 36 -11.21 11.94 6.99
N SER A 37 -12.45 11.47 6.94
CA SER A 37 -13.61 12.35 7.02
C SER A 37 -13.64 13.09 8.37
N LYS A 38 -13.61 14.43 8.30
CA LYS A 38 -13.57 15.36 9.44
C LYS A 38 -14.72 15.19 10.46
N HIS A 39 -15.77 14.47 10.09
CA HIS A 39 -16.95 14.23 10.92
C HIS A 39 -16.92 12.88 11.65
N LEU A 40 -15.88 12.06 11.42
CA LEU A 40 -15.75 10.76 12.08
C LEU A 40 -15.08 10.91 13.44
N SER A 41 -15.78 10.46 14.48
CA SER A 41 -15.18 10.18 15.78
C SER A 41 -14.19 9.01 15.69
N VAL A 42 -13.27 8.94 16.66
CA VAL A 42 -12.31 7.84 16.81
C VAL A 42 -13.02 6.48 16.81
N ASP A 43 -14.11 6.33 17.57
CA ASP A 43 -14.88 5.09 17.64
C ASP A 43 -15.49 4.69 16.29
N GLN A 44 -15.93 5.67 15.49
CA GLN A 44 -16.46 5.39 14.15
C GLN A 44 -15.36 4.93 13.19
N LYS A 45 -14.16 5.52 13.26
CA LYS A 45 -13.00 5.08 12.47
C LYS A 45 -12.60 3.65 12.81
N ILE A 46 -12.43 3.37 14.10
CA ILE A 46 -12.13 2.02 14.62
C ILE A 46 -13.24 1.04 14.21
N GLY A 47 -14.51 1.40 14.40
CA GLY A 47 -15.65 0.56 14.04
C GLY A 47 -15.74 0.22 12.54
N ARG A 48 -15.31 1.14 11.65
CA ARG A 48 -15.19 0.85 10.21
C ARG A 48 -14.12 -0.19 9.93
N VAL A 49 -12.95 -0.06 10.54
CA VAL A 49 -11.86 -1.05 10.42
C VAL A 49 -12.27 -2.39 11.03
N GLN A 50 -13.01 -2.40 12.14
CA GLN A 50 -13.53 -3.62 12.77
C GLN A 50 -14.43 -4.40 11.81
N ARG A 51 -15.36 -3.71 11.14
CA ARG A 51 -16.22 -4.33 10.13
C ARG A 51 -15.43 -4.88 8.95
N LEU A 52 -14.40 -4.15 8.48
CA LEU A 52 -13.50 -4.65 7.44
C LEU A 52 -12.79 -5.94 7.88
N VAL A 53 -12.19 -5.96 9.06
CA VAL A 53 -11.43 -7.13 9.55
C VAL A 53 -12.34 -8.35 9.73
N ALA A 54 -13.58 -8.13 10.18
CA ALA A 54 -14.60 -9.18 10.32
C ALA A 54 -15.21 -9.64 8.98
N SER A 55 -15.00 -8.89 7.89
CA SER A 55 -15.58 -9.22 6.58
C SER A 55 -14.94 -10.47 5.96
N ARG A 56 -15.72 -11.14 5.10
CA ARG A 56 -15.25 -12.30 4.33
C ARG A 56 -14.20 -11.86 3.31
N ASN A 57 -13.13 -12.65 3.19
CA ASN A 57 -12.10 -12.42 2.20
C ASN A 57 -12.65 -12.67 0.79
N ARG A 58 -12.67 -11.63 -0.06
CA ARG A 58 -13.01 -11.72 -1.49
C ARG A 58 -11.74 -11.60 -2.31
N ARG A 59 -11.42 -12.63 -3.11
CA ARG A 59 -10.16 -12.71 -3.86
C ARG A 59 -10.05 -11.72 -5.02
N ASP A 60 -11.18 -11.20 -5.46
CA ASP A 60 -11.32 -10.22 -6.54
C ASP A 60 -11.53 -8.79 -6.01
N THR A 61 -11.43 -8.57 -4.69
CA THR A 61 -11.61 -7.25 -4.10
C THR A 61 -10.31 -6.77 -3.45
N VAL A 62 -9.97 -5.51 -3.69
CA VAL A 62 -8.90 -4.79 -2.98
C VAL A 62 -9.56 -3.73 -2.14
N THR A 63 -9.45 -3.84 -0.82
CA THR A 63 -9.92 -2.77 0.06
C THR A 63 -8.80 -1.74 0.24
N VAL A 64 -9.09 -0.50 -0.11
CA VAL A 64 -8.22 0.65 0.10
C VAL A 64 -8.71 1.40 1.33
N VAL A 65 -7.88 1.54 2.35
CA VAL A 65 -8.17 2.29 3.57
C VAL A 65 -7.31 3.54 3.58
N THR A 66 -7.92 4.72 3.66
CA THR A 66 -7.22 6.02 3.75
C THR A 66 -7.55 6.71 5.07
N GLY A 67 -6.74 7.67 5.49
CA GLY A 67 -7.04 8.47 6.69
C GLY A 67 -6.82 7.74 8.02
N ILE A 68 -5.85 6.82 8.06
CA ILE A 68 -5.50 6.07 9.27
C ILE A 68 -4.78 7.03 10.23
N THR A 69 -5.41 7.30 11.37
CA THR A 69 -4.87 8.23 12.38
C THR A 69 -4.68 7.60 13.74
N GLU A 70 -5.22 6.40 13.98
CA GLU A 70 -5.18 5.74 15.28
C GLU A 70 -4.31 4.48 15.28
N VAL A 71 -3.59 4.26 16.39
CA VAL A 71 -2.76 3.04 16.57
C VAL A 71 -3.62 1.77 16.51
N MET A 72 -4.84 1.83 17.03
CA MET A 72 -5.77 0.68 17.00
C MET A 72 -6.15 0.29 15.56
N GLU A 73 -6.41 1.26 14.69
CA GLU A 73 -6.69 1.00 13.27
C GLU A 73 -5.50 0.28 12.63
N TYR A 74 -4.28 0.77 12.86
CA TYR A 74 -3.05 0.15 12.37
C TYR A 74 -2.91 -1.30 12.86
N GLN A 75 -3.05 -1.56 14.16
CA GLN A 75 -2.88 -2.90 14.74
C GLN A 75 -3.86 -3.91 14.15
N MET A 76 -5.10 -3.48 13.95
CA MET A 76 -6.14 -4.31 13.36
C MET A 76 -5.86 -4.65 11.89
N LEU A 77 -5.42 -3.66 11.11
CA LEU A 77 -5.02 -3.84 9.71
C LEU A 77 -3.77 -4.72 9.59
N LEU A 78 -2.82 -4.56 10.52
CA LEU A 78 -1.60 -5.37 10.59
C LEU A 78 -1.94 -6.84 10.82
N HIS A 79 -2.81 -7.12 11.79
CA HIS A 79 -3.27 -8.48 12.08
C HIS A 79 -3.97 -9.13 10.87
N ARG A 80 -4.59 -8.32 10.01
CA ARG A 80 -5.23 -8.79 8.77
C ARG A 80 -4.27 -8.91 7.58
N GLY A 81 -3.00 -8.55 7.75
CA GLY A 81 -1.96 -8.63 6.71
C GLY A 81 -2.03 -7.49 5.68
N ALA A 82 -2.51 -6.31 6.07
CA ALA A 82 -2.55 -5.15 5.19
C ALA A 82 -1.13 -4.76 4.71
N VAL A 83 -1.06 -4.24 3.48
CA VAL A 83 0.14 -3.55 2.99
C VAL A 83 0.02 -2.08 3.35
N PHE A 84 1.01 -1.60 4.10
CA PHE A 84 1.04 -0.22 4.57
C PHE A 84 1.77 0.68 3.57
N CYS A 85 1.13 1.80 3.25
CA CYS A 85 1.60 2.76 2.27
C CYS A 85 1.69 4.15 2.89
N VAL A 86 2.76 4.88 2.60
CA VAL A 86 2.96 6.27 3.07
C VAL A 86 2.87 7.21 1.88
N LEU A 87 1.96 8.18 1.96
CA LEU A 87 1.79 9.21 0.95
C LEU A 87 2.74 10.40 1.22
N PRO A 88 3.21 11.11 0.18
CA PRO A 88 3.93 12.37 0.35
C PRO A 88 3.09 13.37 1.12
N GLY A 89 3.67 14.03 2.12
CA GLY A 89 2.96 15.00 2.96
C GLY A 89 3.46 14.99 4.40
N ILE A 90 2.62 15.50 5.30
CA ILE A 90 2.91 15.45 6.74
C ILE A 90 2.59 14.05 7.22
N LEU A 91 3.51 13.44 7.95
CA LEU A 91 3.29 12.13 8.54
C LEU A 91 2.18 12.23 9.61
N PRO A 92 1.18 11.33 9.60
CA PRO A 92 0.22 11.22 10.70
C PRO A 92 0.92 11.11 12.05
N ALA A 93 0.32 11.69 13.10
CA ALA A 93 0.95 11.80 14.41
C ALA A 93 1.40 10.45 15.00
N ILE A 94 0.67 9.36 14.71
CA ILE A 94 1.03 7.99 15.11
C ILE A 94 2.36 7.52 14.53
N LEU A 95 2.72 7.97 13.32
CA LEU A 95 4.00 7.71 12.69
C LEU A 95 5.06 8.72 13.15
N ALA A 96 4.73 10.02 13.10
CA ALA A 96 5.68 11.09 13.42
C ALA A 96 6.21 11.03 14.87
N ARG A 97 5.38 10.55 15.81
CA ARG A 97 5.75 10.40 17.23
C ARG A 97 6.31 9.02 17.56
N GLY A 98 6.43 8.11 16.58
CA GLY A 98 7.00 6.78 16.77
C GLY A 98 6.10 5.77 17.50
N PHE A 99 4.79 6.04 17.62
CA PHE A 99 3.85 5.05 18.18
C PHE A 99 3.69 3.84 17.26
N VAL A 100 3.82 4.05 15.94
CA VAL A 100 3.90 3.01 14.93
C VAL A 100 5.28 3.12 14.26
N PRO A 101 6.14 2.09 14.35
CA PRO A 101 7.46 2.13 13.74
C PRO A 101 7.33 2.03 12.21
N ILE A 102 7.94 2.97 11.49
CA ILE A 102 8.12 2.85 10.05
C ILE A 102 9.37 2.00 9.81
N ASP A 103 9.20 0.85 9.19
CA ASP A 103 10.28 -0.06 8.81
C ASP A 103 10.28 -0.31 7.28
N GLU A 104 11.12 -1.25 6.83
CA GLU A 104 11.25 -1.62 5.41
C GLU A 104 9.97 -2.23 4.79
N SER A 105 8.97 -2.56 5.60
CA SER A 105 7.71 -3.14 5.11
C SER A 105 6.73 -2.09 4.59
N PHE A 106 6.95 -0.81 4.92
CA PHE A 106 6.14 0.32 4.45
C PHE A 106 6.55 0.71 3.03
N LEU A 107 5.56 0.92 2.17
CA LEU A 107 5.76 1.36 0.79
C LEU A 107 5.51 2.86 0.67
N TYR A 108 6.47 3.64 0.21
CA TYR A 108 6.22 5.06 -0.07
C TYR A 108 5.57 5.18 -1.44
N VAL A 109 4.33 5.70 -1.50
CA VAL A 109 3.50 5.67 -2.70
C VAL A 109 3.14 7.08 -3.13
N THR A 110 3.34 7.40 -4.41
CA THR A 110 2.93 8.68 -4.99
C THR A 110 2.06 8.45 -6.23
N PRO A 111 0.91 9.14 -6.37
CA PRO A 111 0.17 9.14 -7.63
C PRO A 111 0.81 10.07 -8.68
N SER A 112 1.83 10.86 -8.30
CA SER A 112 2.48 11.82 -9.21
C SER A 112 3.70 11.20 -9.89
N ARG A 113 3.63 11.08 -11.22
CA ARG A 113 4.75 10.59 -12.05
C ARG A 113 5.97 11.51 -12.01
N SER A 114 5.77 12.82 -11.87
CA SER A 114 6.91 13.76 -11.80
C SER A 114 7.75 13.61 -10.54
N LEU A 115 7.17 13.05 -9.47
CA LEU A 115 7.94 12.66 -8.29
C LEU A 115 8.82 11.43 -8.55
N LEU A 116 8.70 10.77 -9.70
CA LEU A 116 9.52 9.63 -10.11
C LEU A 116 10.48 10.00 -11.26
N ASP A 117 10.74 11.28 -11.50
CA ASP A 117 11.58 11.69 -12.65
C ASP A 117 13.07 11.33 -12.47
N SER A 118 13.53 11.07 -11.25
CA SER A 118 14.91 10.68 -10.97
C SER A 118 15.04 9.29 -10.35
N GLU A 119 16.18 8.64 -10.60
CA GLU A 119 16.48 7.32 -10.03
C GLU A 119 16.48 7.36 -8.49
N ALA A 120 17.03 8.41 -7.89
CA ALA A 120 17.03 8.59 -6.44
C ALA A 120 15.60 8.60 -5.86
N LYS A 121 14.65 9.25 -6.53
CA LYS A 121 13.25 9.26 -6.07
C LYS A 121 12.55 7.93 -6.34
N ARG A 122 12.85 7.23 -7.45
CA ARG A 122 12.33 5.88 -7.74
C ARG A 122 12.82 4.80 -6.78
N ARG A 123 13.96 5.03 -6.11
CA ARG A 123 14.43 4.16 -5.02
C ARG A 123 13.62 4.31 -3.74
N ILE A 124 12.90 5.42 -3.58
CA ILE A 124 12.10 5.73 -2.40
C ILE A 124 10.62 5.46 -2.69
N TYR A 125 10.11 6.08 -3.75
CA TYR A 125 8.69 6.09 -4.09
C TYR A 125 8.36 5.11 -5.22
N MET A 126 7.13 4.59 -5.17
CA MET A 126 6.52 3.80 -6.23
C MET A 126 5.11 4.31 -6.58
N MET A 127 4.57 3.86 -7.71
CA MET A 127 3.20 4.13 -8.12
C MET A 127 2.19 3.24 -7.37
N PRO A 128 0.90 3.63 -7.28
CA PRO A 128 -0.09 2.83 -6.57
C PRO A 128 -0.29 1.41 -7.12
N ASP A 129 -0.13 1.19 -8.43
CA ASP A 129 -0.25 -0.13 -9.05
C ASP A 129 0.88 -1.09 -8.66
N GLU A 130 2.06 -0.54 -8.34
CA GLU A 130 3.19 -1.32 -7.81
C GLU A 130 2.89 -1.77 -6.36
N ALA A 131 2.31 -0.88 -5.55
CA ALA A 131 1.85 -1.23 -4.20
C ALA A 131 0.72 -2.28 -4.23
N PHE A 132 -0.23 -2.15 -5.16
CA PHE A 132 -1.23 -3.19 -5.41
C PHE A 132 -0.58 -4.53 -5.75
N SER A 133 0.44 -4.53 -6.60
CA SER A 133 1.10 -5.77 -7.05
C SER A 133 1.82 -6.48 -5.90
N GLU A 134 2.42 -5.71 -4.99
CA GLU A 134 2.98 -6.25 -3.75
C GLU A 134 1.87 -6.83 -2.85
N CYS A 135 0.73 -6.16 -2.73
CA CYS A 135 -0.43 -6.66 -1.98
C CYS A 135 -0.98 -7.98 -2.57
N TYR A 136 -1.17 -8.03 -3.89
CA TYR A 136 -1.59 -9.23 -4.61
C TYR A 136 -0.59 -10.38 -4.42
N ARG A 137 0.71 -10.09 -4.55
CA ARG A 137 1.78 -11.07 -4.36
C ARG A 137 1.73 -11.68 -2.96
N ARG A 138 1.59 -10.85 -1.92
CA ARG A 138 1.50 -11.31 -0.52
C ARG A 138 0.26 -12.19 -0.31
N GLU A 139 -0.89 -11.78 -0.83
CA GLU A 139 -2.13 -12.55 -0.69
C GLU A 139 -2.04 -13.92 -1.38
N MET A 140 -1.49 -13.95 -2.59
CA MET A 140 -1.33 -15.19 -3.37
C MET A 140 -0.13 -16.04 -2.91
N ARG A 141 0.59 -15.61 -1.86
CA ARG A 141 1.80 -16.27 -1.33
C ARG A 141 2.85 -16.54 -2.42
N LEU A 142 2.91 -15.66 -3.41
CA LEU A 142 3.89 -15.76 -4.47
C LEU A 142 5.26 -15.36 -3.89
N GLY A 143 6.29 -16.19 -4.15
CA GLY A 143 7.66 -15.86 -3.76
C GLY A 143 8.11 -14.52 -4.34
N LYS A 144 9.24 -13.97 -3.88
CA LYS A 144 9.81 -12.69 -4.39
C LYS A 144 10.20 -12.70 -5.89
N ARG A 145 9.78 -13.70 -6.67
CA ARG A 145 9.96 -13.72 -8.14
C ARG A 145 8.82 -12.94 -8.79
N GLU A 146 9.21 -11.78 -9.33
CA GLU A 146 8.55 -10.93 -10.34
C GLU A 146 7.05 -11.19 -10.55
N VAL A 147 6.21 -10.42 -9.86
CA VAL A 147 4.82 -10.23 -10.28
C VAL A 147 4.81 -9.09 -11.28
N SER A 148 4.62 -9.43 -12.55
CA SER A 148 4.45 -8.47 -13.63
C SER A 148 3.04 -7.88 -13.55
N VAL A 149 2.95 -6.56 -13.36
CA VAL A 149 1.67 -5.86 -13.48
C VAL A 149 1.26 -5.90 -14.95
N VAL A 150 0.09 -6.46 -15.23
CA VAL A 150 -0.48 -6.43 -16.58
C VAL A 150 -0.99 -5.02 -16.82
N ARG A 151 -0.20 -4.21 -17.53
CA ARG A 151 -0.64 -2.96 -18.11
C ARG A 151 -0.94 -3.22 -19.58
N ASP A 152 -2.19 -2.98 -20.00
CA ASP A 152 -2.65 -3.11 -21.39
C ASP A 152 -2.40 -4.47 -22.08
N GLY A 153 -2.50 -5.56 -21.33
CA GLY A 153 -2.38 -6.92 -21.89
C GLY A 153 -0.99 -7.28 -22.44
N ARG A 154 0.06 -6.50 -22.14
CA ARG A 154 1.44 -6.80 -22.56
C ARG A 154 2.39 -6.87 -21.38
N PHE A 155 3.11 -7.99 -21.28
CA PHE A 155 4.18 -8.19 -20.31
C PHE A 155 5.34 -7.23 -20.59
N LEU A 156 5.58 -6.27 -19.69
CA LEU A 156 6.82 -5.50 -19.67
C LEU A 156 7.88 -6.31 -18.91
N ARG A 157 8.86 -6.86 -19.65
CA ARG A 157 10.09 -7.43 -19.06
C ARG A 157 10.91 -6.28 -18.46
N SER A 158 11.04 -6.21 -17.13
CA SER A 158 12.08 -5.39 -16.49
C SER A 158 13.25 -6.26 -16.08
N ARG A 159 14.46 -5.74 -16.28
CA ARG A 159 15.75 -6.43 -16.17
C ARG A 159 16.01 -7.04 -14.79
N THR A 160 16.51 -8.26 -14.81
CA THR A 160 17.15 -8.96 -13.70
C THR A 160 18.35 -8.16 -13.18
N VAL A 161 18.29 -7.67 -11.94
CA VAL A 161 19.51 -7.32 -11.21
C VAL A 161 20.02 -8.63 -10.61
N LYS A 162 21.12 -9.15 -11.17
CA LYS A 162 21.85 -10.27 -10.58
C LYS A 162 22.26 -9.88 -9.16
N SER A 163 21.69 -10.55 -8.16
CA SER A 163 22.28 -10.62 -6.83
C SER A 163 23.61 -11.34 -6.97
N THR A 164 24.72 -10.60 -6.88
CA THR A 164 26.02 -11.19 -6.61
C THR A 164 25.99 -11.66 -5.15
N ARG A 165 25.63 -12.93 -4.95
CA ARG A 165 26.02 -13.65 -3.74
C ARG A 165 27.54 -13.72 -3.74
N ASN A 166 28.16 -13.06 -2.77
CA ASN A 166 29.55 -13.31 -2.43
C ASN A 166 29.56 -14.53 -1.51
N ASP A 167 29.39 -15.72 -2.09
CA ASP A 167 29.69 -16.99 -1.44
C ASP A 167 31.20 -17.20 -1.54
N GLY A 168 31.94 -16.68 -0.58
CA GLY A 168 33.37 -16.88 -0.41
C GLY A 168 33.64 -17.62 0.90
N GLY A 169 33.47 -18.94 0.87
CA GLY A 169 33.92 -19.83 1.94
C GLY A 169 35.42 -20.14 1.83
N HIS A 170 35.98 -20.42 3.01
CA HIS A 170 37.17 -21.24 3.31
C HIS A 170 38.48 -20.97 2.55
N GLN A 171 39.50 -20.57 3.32
CA GLN A 171 40.67 -21.41 3.64
C GLN A 171 41.14 -21.12 5.06
#